data_AF-A0A1J3IZT3-F1
#
_entry.id   AF-A0A1J3IZT3-F1
#
_cell.length_a   1.000
_cell.length_b   1.000
_cell.length_c   1.000
_cell.angle_alpha   90.00
_cell.angle_beta   90.00
_cell.angle_gamma   90.00
#
_symmetry.space_group_name_H-M   'P 1'
#
loop_
_entity.id
_entity.type
_entity.pdbx_description
1 polymer ?
#
loop_
_entity_poly.entity_id
_entity_poly.type
_entity_poly.pdbx_seq_one_letter_code
_entity_poly.pdbx_strand_id
1 'polypeptide(L)' 'PDQKLKGFISKALSDRKQRKFVESVDLQIGLKEYDPNKDKRFVGSVRLPHIPRPRLKFCFIADAAHIDKCKALNYNYIDA' A
#
# COMPACT_ATOMS: atom_id res chain seq x y z
N PRO A 1 -1.40 15.83 -17.88
CA PRO A 1 -0.74 15.43 -16.60
C PRO A 1 -0.61 13.91 -16.49
N ASP A 2 -1.72 13.20 -16.65
CA ASP A 2 -1.82 11.75 -16.45
C ASP A 2 -0.96 10.93 -17.44
N GLN A 3 -0.87 11.40 -18.69
CA GLN A 3 -0.07 10.75 -19.72
C GLN A 3 1.43 10.86 -19.44
N LYS A 4 1.89 11.98 -18.86
CA LYS A 4 3.30 12.19 -18.51
C LYS A 4 3.72 11.24 -17.40
N LEU A 5 2.87 11.06 -16.38
CA LEU A 5 3.15 10.16 -15.26
C LEU A 5 3.30 8.71 -15.73
N LYS A 6 2.38 8.23 -16.59
CA LYS A 6 2.48 6.89 -17.18
C LYS A 6 3.77 6.70 -17.97
N GLY A 7 4.19 7.72 -18.73
CA GLY A 7 5.46 7.70 -19.46
C GLY A 7 6.68 7.58 -18.55
N PHE A 8 6.73 8.36 -17.46
CA PHE A 8 7.83 8.29 -16.49
C PHE A 8 7.89 6.94 -15.76
N ILE A 9 6.74 6.38 -15.38
CA ILE A 9 6.67 5.06 -14.75
C ILE A 9 7.20 3.99 -15.72
N SER A 10 6.77 4.01 -16.98
CA SER A 10 7.25 3.07 -18.00
C SER A 10 8.76 3.14 -18.17
N LYS A 11 9.32 4.37 -18.23
CA LYS A 11 10.76 4.57 -18.35
C LYS A 11 11.53 4.08 -17.12
N ALA A 12 11.03 4.35 -15.92
CA ALA A 12 11.64 3.88 -14.68
C ALA A 12 11.67 2.34 -14.59
N LEU A 13 10.66 1.67 -15.14
CA LEU A 13 10.59 0.21 -15.17
C LEU A 13 11.51 -0.41 -16.22
N SER A 14 11.81 0.30 -17.32
CA SER A 14 12.64 -0.19 -18.44
C SER A 14 14.15 0.08 -18.27
N ASP A 15 14.54 1.25 -17.77
CA ASP A 15 15.94 1.70 -17.67
C ASP A 15 16.67 1.18 -16.40
N ARG A 16 16.07 0.27 -15.64
CA ARG A 16 16.61 -0.20 -14.35
C ARG A 16 17.44 -1.47 -14.47
N LYS A 17 18.42 -1.61 -13.57
CA LYS A 17 19.20 -2.84 -13.41
C LYS A 17 18.34 -3.92 -12.75
N GLN A 18 17.96 -4.95 -13.51
CA GLN A 18 17.19 -6.08 -12.99
C GLN A 18 17.92 -6.78 -11.83
N ARG A 19 17.21 -6.98 -10.73
CA ARG A 19 17.67 -7.73 -9.56
C ARG A 19 16.98 -9.09 -9.48
N LYS A 20 17.58 -10.05 -8.78
CA LYS A 20 17.05 -11.42 -8.59
C LYS A 20 15.96 -11.51 -7.50
N PHE A 21 15.28 -10.42 -7.19
CA PHE A 21 14.23 -10.37 -6.17
C PHE A 21 13.11 -9.42 -6.59
N VAL A 22 11.96 -9.52 -5.92
CA VAL A 22 10.80 -8.66 -6.19
C VAL A 22 11.09 -7.25 -5.69
N GLU A 23 11.15 -6.29 -6.61
CA GLU A 23 11.43 -4.89 -6.31
C GLU A 23 10.17 -4.16 -5.83
N SER A 24 10.33 -3.24 -4.87
CA SER A 24 9.30 -2.29 -4.46
C SER A 24 9.46 -1.00 -5.27
N VAL A 25 8.33 -0.37 -5.62
CA VAL A 25 8.28 0.97 -6.22
C VAL A 25 7.56 1.89 -5.25
N ASP A 26 8.23 2.96 -4.83
CA ASP A 26 7.68 3.95 -3.92
C ASP A 26 7.33 5.24 -4.67
N LEU A 27 6.21 5.88 -4.26
CA LEU A 27 5.78 7.17 -4.79
C LEU A 27 6.11 8.26 -3.77
N GLN A 28 6.94 9.21 -4.16
CA GLN A 28 7.27 10.38 -3.35
C GLN A 28 6.48 11.60 -3.83
N ILE A 29 5.88 12.32 -2.89
CA ILE A 29 5.12 13.56 -3.15
C ILE A 29 5.78 14.67 -2.33
N GLY A 30 6.22 15.73 -3.02
CA GLY A 30 6.71 16.95 -2.38
C GLY A 30 5.59 17.99 -2.31
N LEU A 31 5.35 18.54 -1.12
CA LEU A 31 4.43 19.66 -0.92
C LEU A 31 5.24 20.94 -0.73
N LYS A 32 5.06 21.91 -1.63
CA LYS A 32 5.68 23.23 -1.50
C LYS A 32 4.77 24.13 -0.67
N GLU A 33 5.35 24.95 0.20
CA GLU A 33 4.63 25.95 1.03
C GLU A 33 3.61 25.36 2.02
N TYR A 34 3.73 24.08 2.36
CA TYR A 34 2.87 23.44 3.37
C TYR A 34 3.37 23.72 4.79
N ASP A 35 2.55 24.37 5.62
CA ASP A 35 2.84 24.65 7.02
C ASP A 35 2.02 23.69 7.92
N PRO A 36 2.66 22.68 8.55
CA PRO A 36 1.94 21.67 9.32
C PRO A 36 1.22 22.20 10.57
N ASN A 37 1.46 23.46 10.97
CA ASN A 37 0.78 24.11 12.09
C ASN A 37 -0.43 24.94 11.66
N LYS A 38 -0.45 25.43 10.42
CA LYS A 38 -1.53 26.27 9.89
C LYS A 38 -2.48 25.50 8.97
N ASP A 39 -1.93 24.55 8.21
CA ASP A 39 -2.69 23.76 7.25
C ASP A 39 -3.26 22.49 7.90
N LYS A 40 -4.48 22.13 7.49
CA LYS A 40 -5.09 20.88 7.92
C LYS A 40 -4.28 19.72 7.34
N ARG A 41 -3.86 18.80 8.21
CA ARG A 41 -3.17 17.58 7.79
C ARG A 41 -4.00 16.79 6.79
N PHE A 42 -3.36 16.42 5.67
CA PHE A 42 -3.94 15.45 4.75
C PHE A 42 -4.04 14.11 5.47
N VAL A 43 -5.27 13.70 5.75
CA VAL A 43 -5.57 12.38 6.32
C VAL A 43 -6.50 11.70 5.34
N GLY A 44 -6.01 10.64 4.70
CA GLY A 44 -6.78 9.88 3.73
C GLY A 44 -6.13 8.53 3.48
N SER A 45 -6.95 7.48 3.44
CA SER A 45 -6.54 6.17 2.96
C SER A 45 -6.97 6.04 1.50
N VAL A 46 -6.04 5.73 0.61
CA VAL A 46 -6.34 5.49 -0.81
C VAL A 46 -6.30 4.00 -1.06
N ARG A 47 -7.40 3.45 -1.58
CA ARG A 47 -7.46 2.05 -2.01
C ARG A 47 -6.95 1.97 -3.45
N LEU A 48 -5.86 1.25 -3.65
CA LEU A 48 -5.31 1.01 -4.98
C LEU A 48 -6.15 -0.04 -5.73
N PRO A 49 -6.31 0.08 -7.07
CA PRO A 49 -7.01 -0.93 -7.87
C PRO A 49 -6.30 -2.28 -7.90
N HIS A 50 -4.97 -2.28 -7.81
CA HIS A 50 -4.15 -3.49 -7.76
C HIS A 50 -3.56 -3.68 -6.37
N ILE A 51 -3.49 -4.93 -5.90
CA ILE A 51 -2.98 -5.27 -4.56
C ILE A 51 -1.45 -5.03 -4.55
N PRO A 52 -0.95 -4.02 -3.81
CA PRO A 52 0.46 -3.65 -3.86
C PRO A 52 1.36 -4.66 -3.14
N ARG A 53 0.80 -5.42 -2.19
CA ARG A 53 1.54 -6.41 -1.38
C ARG A 53 0.73 -7.70 -1.26
N PRO A 54 0.83 -8.62 -2.24
CA PRO A 54 0.06 -9.87 -2.24
C PRO A 54 0.33 -10.79 -1.05
N ARG A 55 1.53 -10.70 -0.46
CA ARG A 55 1.97 -11.52 0.68
C ARG A 55 1.93 -10.77 2.02
N LEU A 56 1.15 -9.70 2.10
CA LEU A 56 0.99 -8.96 3.35
C LEU A 56 0.24 -9.84 4.36
N LYS A 57 0.88 -10.11 5.50
CA LYS A 57 0.27 -10.88 6.59
C LYS A 57 -0.52 -9.93 7.47
N PHE A 58 -1.80 -10.24 7.66
CA PHE A 58 -2.67 -9.56 8.60
C PHE A 58 -2.92 -10.47 9.80
N CYS A 59 -3.10 -9.87 10.97
CA CYS A 59 -3.51 -10.55 12.19
C CYS A 59 -4.79 -9.89 12.69
N PHE A 60 -5.83 -10.68 12.90
CA PHE A 60 -7.10 -10.22 13.45
C PHE A 60 -7.16 -10.46 14.96
N ILE A 61 -7.62 -9.48 15.72
CA ILE A 61 -8.05 -9.69 17.11
C ILE A 61 -9.57 -9.82 17.01
N ALA A 62 -10.10 -10.98 17.37
CA ALA A 62 -11.46 -11.38 17.00
C ALA A 62 -12.16 -12.12 18.13
N ASP A 63 -13.48 -11.94 18.24
CA ASP A 63 -14.34 -12.74 19.10
C ASP A 63 -14.59 -14.14 18.50
N ALA A 64 -15.24 -15.02 19.27
CA ALA A 64 -15.55 -16.39 18.86
C ALA A 64 -16.25 -16.50 17.48
N ALA A 65 -17.18 -15.58 17.15
CA ALA A 65 -17.92 -15.62 15.89
C ALA A 65 -17.07 -15.17 14.69
N HIS A 66 -16.11 -14.26 14.91
CA HIS A 66 -15.19 -13.79 13.88
C HIS A 66 -14.00 -14.73 13.69
N ILE A 67 -13.61 -15.47 14.72
CA ILE A 67 -12.59 -16.53 14.64
C ILE A 67 -12.99 -17.60 13.63
N ASP A 68 -14.26 -18.04 13.62
CA ASP A 68 -14.74 -19.06 12.68
C ASP A 68 -14.65 -18.59 11.23
N LYS A 69 -14.92 -17.31 10.97
CA LYS A 69 -14.74 -16.70 9.64
C LYS A 69 -13.26 -16.62 9.25
N CYS A 70 -12.38 -16.28 10.20
CA CYS A 70 -10.94 -16.23 9.96
C CYS A 70 -10.38 -17.61 9.64
N LYS A 71 -10.82 -18.65 10.36
CA LYS A 71 -10.47 -20.06 10.08
C LYS A 71 -10.93 -20.47 8.68
N ALA A 72 -12.16 -20.16 8.30
CA ALA A 72 -12.70 -20.49 6.98
C ALA A 72 -11.93 -19.83 5.83
N LEU A 73 -11.44 -18.60 6.02
CA LEU A 73 -10.66 -17.85 5.04
C LEU A 73 -9.14 -18.05 5.18
N ASN A 74 -8.70 -18.91 6.10
CA ASN A 74 -7.30 -19.19 6.40
C ASN A 74 -6.47 -17.93 6.76
N TYR A 75 -7.06 -17.03 7.55
CA TYR A 75 -6.40 -15.84 8.07
C TYR A 75 -5.88 -16.05 9.50
N ASN A 76 -4.76 -15.41 9.82
CA ASN A 76 -4.19 -15.46 11.17
C ASN A 76 -5.05 -14.61 12.12
N TYR A 77 -5.33 -15.16 13.30
CA TYR A 77 -6.08 -14.49 14.35
C TYR A 77 -5.43 -14.71 15.72
N ILE A 78 -5.72 -13.82 16.65
CA ILE A 78 -5.42 -13.93 18.08
C ILE A 78 -6.76 -13.93 18.81
N ASP A 79 -6.94 -14.88 19.72
CA ASP A 79 -8.10 -14.96 20.60
C ASP A 79 -8.02 -13.84 21.64
N ALA A 80 -9.11 -13.10 21.83
CA ALA A 80 -9.18 -11.89 22.63
C ALA A 80 -9.74 -12.13 24.03
#